data_AF-A0A6I5ZP81-F1
#
_entry.id   AF-A0A6I5ZP81-F1
#
_cell.length_a   1.000
_cell.length_b   1.000
_cell.length_c   1.000
_cell.angle_alpha   90.00
_cell.angle_beta   90.00
_cell.angle_gamma   90.00
#
_symmetry.space_group_name_H-M   'P 1'
#
loop_
_entity.id
_entity.type
_entity.pdbx_description
1 polymer ?
#
loop_
_entity_poly.entity_id
_entity_poly.type
_entity_poly.pdbx_seq_one_letter_code
_entity_poly.pdbx_strand_id
1 'polypeptide(L)'
;MEEVKVTRVEKQGLQAMDVVVVAVLLAAGAVLRMITPPFFGITPNVVIGMYVLAIMLLRPRLPQVLGIGLVAAAVCQLTTKSLLPYLNFASEPVGAIVTALLLYLPFDKNSFFRVVKPLVVTFLGTFASGFTYITIFKAITLFATLPKNPAYTYLLMVVIVTGIFNAVLAQVLYFPLKQLLKNV
;
A
#
# COMPACT_ATOMS: atom_id res chain seq x y z
N MET A 1 13.92 -40.40 27.50
CA MET A 1 13.69 -39.69 26.23
C MET A 1 13.24 -38.30 26.58
N GLU A 2 14.13 -37.32 26.46
CA GLU A 2 13.88 -35.94 26.86
C GLU A 2 13.15 -35.23 25.71
N GLU A 3 11.94 -34.72 25.98
CA GLU A 3 11.16 -33.98 24.99
C GLU A 3 11.89 -32.68 24.65
N VAL A 4 12.45 -32.60 23.44
CA VAL A 4 12.99 -31.37 22.87
C VAL A 4 11.83 -30.41 22.65
N LYS A 5 11.57 -29.55 23.64
CA LYS A 5 10.70 -28.37 23.50
C LYS A 5 11.35 -27.43 22.50
N VAL A 6 10.89 -27.49 21.25
CA VAL A 6 11.22 -26.50 20.22
C VAL A 6 10.55 -25.18 20.63
N THR A 7 11.23 -24.39 21.46
CA THR A 7 10.82 -23.02 21.76
C THR A 7 10.86 -22.23 20.47
N ARG A 8 9.69 -22.01 19.84
CA ARG A 8 9.56 -21.08 18.72
C ARG A 8 9.98 -19.71 19.21
N VAL A 9 11.19 -19.29 18.85
CA VAL A 9 11.64 -17.91 19.04
C VAL A 9 10.68 -17.04 18.23
N GLU A 10 9.83 -16.29 18.91
CA GLU A 10 8.96 -15.29 18.31
C GLU A 10 9.87 -14.27 17.61
N LYS A 11 9.94 -14.30 16.27
CA LYS A 11 10.78 -13.38 15.50
C LYS A 11 10.33 -11.94 15.80
N GLN A 12 11.16 -11.21 16.54
CA GLN A 12 10.88 -9.84 16.93
C GLN A 12 11.16 -8.85 15.78
N GLY A 13 10.25 -8.75 14.80
CA GLY A 13 10.29 -7.75 13.73
C GLY A 13 10.97 -8.21 12.42
N LEU A 14 11.05 -7.31 11.42
CA LEU A 14 11.70 -7.58 10.13
C LEU A 14 13.14 -8.05 10.30
N GLN A 15 13.47 -9.12 9.59
CA GLN A 15 14.84 -9.58 9.35
C GLN A 15 15.45 -8.90 8.11
N ALA A 16 16.75 -9.07 7.90
CA ALA A 16 17.44 -8.48 6.74
C ALA A 16 16.78 -8.86 5.40
N MET A 17 16.38 -10.13 5.24
CA MET A 17 15.67 -10.59 4.04
C MET A 17 14.29 -9.94 3.86
N ASP A 18 13.57 -9.70 4.96
CA ASP A 18 12.27 -9.01 4.90
C ASP A 18 12.44 -7.58 4.37
N VAL A 19 13.52 -6.89 4.77
CA VAL A 19 13.83 -5.54 4.27
C VAL A 19 14.16 -5.56 2.79
N VAL A 20 14.89 -6.58 2.32
CA VAL A 20 15.16 -6.79 0.89
C VAL A 20 13.87 -7.00 0.11
N VAL A 21 12.94 -7.82 0.62
CA VAL A 21 11.63 -8.05 0.00
C VAL A 21 10.83 -6.75 -0.13
N VAL A 22 10.79 -5.93 0.93
CA VAL A 22 10.16 -4.60 0.87
C VAL A 22 10.81 -3.76 -0.22
N ALA A 23 12.15 -3.66 -0.24
CA ALA A 23 12.88 -2.83 -1.19
C ALA A 23 12.62 -3.24 -2.65
N VAL A 24 12.62 -4.55 -2.93
CA VAL A 24 12.34 -5.08 -4.27
C VAL A 24 10.90 -4.79 -4.70
N LEU A 25 9.92 -4.99 -3.80
CA LEU A 25 8.52 -4.69 -4.10
C LEU A 25 8.32 -3.18 -4.37
N LEU A 26 8.90 -2.31 -3.54
CA LEU A 26 8.84 -0.87 -3.75
C LEU A 26 9.49 -0.45 -5.07
N ALA A 27 10.66 -1.02 -5.41
CA ALA A 27 11.33 -0.76 -6.68
C ALA A 27 10.49 -1.23 -7.88
N ALA A 28 9.87 -2.41 -7.80
CA ALA A 28 8.96 -2.89 -8.84
C ALA A 28 7.76 -1.95 -9.01
N GLY A 29 7.17 -1.48 -7.90
CA GLY A 29 6.08 -0.49 -7.92
C GLY A 29 6.50 0.84 -8.53
N ALA A 30 7.73 1.29 -8.26
CA ALA A 30 8.32 2.50 -8.82
C ALA A 30 8.44 2.40 -10.34
N VAL A 31 9.04 1.31 -10.83
CA VAL A 31 9.20 1.04 -12.27
C VAL A 31 7.84 0.94 -12.96
N LEU A 32 6.91 0.18 -12.39
CA LEU A 32 5.54 0.07 -12.90
C LEU A 32 4.87 1.45 -13.00
N ARG A 33 5.00 2.29 -11.97
CA ARG A 33 4.45 3.65 -11.97
C ARG A 33 5.09 4.53 -13.06
N MET A 34 6.38 4.39 -13.32
CA MET A 34 7.09 5.17 -14.36
C MET A 34 6.60 4.83 -15.77
N ILE A 35 6.38 3.54 -16.04
CA ILE A 35 5.90 3.06 -17.35
C ILE A 35 4.39 3.13 -17.53
N THR A 36 3.62 3.24 -16.43
CA THR A 36 2.16 3.32 -16.50
C THR A 36 1.75 4.63 -17.16
N PRO A 37 0.97 4.60 -18.26
CA PRO A 37 0.47 5.81 -18.88
C PRO A 37 -0.54 6.51 -17.96
N PRO A 38 -0.67 7.85 -18.06
CA PRO A 38 -1.69 8.56 -17.31
C PRO A 38 -3.08 8.16 -17.81
N PHE A 39 -3.93 7.67 -16.90
CA PHE A 39 -5.33 7.40 -17.20
C PHE A 39 -6.14 8.66 -16.91
N PHE A 40 -6.79 9.19 -17.94
CA PHE A 40 -7.52 10.47 -17.91
C PHE A 40 -6.68 11.71 -17.53
N GLY A 41 -5.35 11.62 -17.48
CA GLY A 41 -4.47 12.72 -17.05
C GLY A 41 -3.83 12.52 -15.67
N ILE A 42 -4.14 11.44 -14.94
CA ILE A 42 -3.45 11.10 -13.68
C ILE A 42 -2.88 9.68 -13.75
N THR A 43 -1.64 9.55 -13.29
CA THR A 43 -0.91 8.27 -13.25
C THR A 43 -1.26 7.51 -11.97
N PRO A 44 -1.80 6.28 -12.06
CA PRO A 44 -2.05 5.43 -10.90
C PRO A 44 -0.80 5.22 -10.06
N ASN A 45 -0.94 5.30 -8.74
CA ASN A 45 0.17 5.07 -7.83
C ASN A 45 0.30 3.58 -7.48
N VAL A 46 1.06 2.86 -8.31
CA VAL A 46 1.27 1.41 -8.18
C VAL A 46 2.17 1.04 -6.99
N VAL A 47 3.00 1.98 -6.51
CA VAL A 47 3.83 1.81 -5.31
C VAL A 47 2.98 1.45 -4.09
N ILE A 48 1.75 1.97 -4.03
CA ILE A 48 0.79 1.65 -2.97
C ILE A 48 0.48 0.16 -2.91
N GLY A 49 0.10 -0.44 -4.04
CA GLY A 49 -0.17 -1.87 -4.11
C GLY A 49 1.01 -2.70 -3.63
N MET A 50 2.23 -2.28 -3.95
CA MET A 50 3.45 -3.00 -3.58
C MET A 50 3.79 -2.90 -2.09
N TYR A 51 3.67 -1.74 -1.46
CA TYR A 51 3.90 -1.66 -0.01
C TYR A 51 2.79 -2.36 0.77
N VAL A 52 1.54 -2.33 0.28
CA VAL A 52 0.45 -3.07 0.92
C VAL A 52 0.75 -4.56 0.86
N LEU A 53 1.15 -5.09 -0.30
CA LEU A 53 1.61 -6.47 -0.44
C LEU A 53 2.74 -6.81 0.54
N ALA A 54 3.76 -5.94 0.64
CA ALA A 54 4.87 -6.15 1.55
C ALA A 54 4.41 -6.26 3.02
N ILE A 55 3.54 -5.33 3.47
CA ILE A 55 2.96 -5.35 4.82
C ILE A 55 2.10 -6.60 5.04
N MET A 56 1.30 -7.01 4.04
CA MET A 56 0.45 -8.19 4.11
C MET A 56 1.23 -9.51 4.18
N LEU A 57 2.35 -9.59 3.48
CA LEU A 57 3.20 -10.79 3.41
C LEU A 57 4.07 -10.92 4.66
N LEU A 58 4.67 -9.81 5.11
CA LEU A 58 5.68 -9.81 6.19
C LEU A 58 5.08 -9.56 7.58
N ARG A 59 3.87 -8.99 7.66
CA ARG A 59 3.17 -8.61 8.91
C ARG A 59 4.09 -7.91 9.93
N PRO A 60 4.74 -6.80 9.54
CA PRO A 60 5.72 -6.13 10.38
C PRO A 60 5.07 -5.36 11.55
N ARG A 61 5.88 -4.92 12.52
CA ARG A 61 5.41 -4.10 13.66
C ARG A 61 5.01 -2.70 13.21
N LEU A 62 4.13 -2.03 13.95
CA LEU A 62 3.66 -0.66 13.59
C LEU A 62 4.78 0.36 13.30
N PRO A 63 5.89 0.45 14.07
CA PRO A 63 6.98 1.36 13.73
C PRO A 63 7.65 1.02 12.39
N GLN A 64 7.72 -0.27 12.05
CA GLN A 64 8.27 -0.75 10.78
C GLN A 64 7.31 -0.46 9.63
N VAL A 65 6.00 -0.61 9.84
CA VAL A 65 4.96 -0.20 8.88
C VAL A 65 5.08 1.29 8.54
N LEU A 66 5.28 2.15 9.54
CA LEU A 66 5.53 3.57 9.33
C LEU A 66 6.78 3.82 8.50
N GLY A 67 7.88 3.11 8.80
CA GLY A 67 9.11 3.16 8.01
C GLY A 67 8.88 2.76 6.54
N ILE A 68 8.15 1.67 6.30
CA ILE A 68 7.79 1.23 4.94
C ILE A 68 6.97 2.33 4.22
N GLY A 69 5.99 2.93 4.91
CA GLY A 69 5.19 4.02 4.36
C GLY A 69 6.00 5.27 4.02
N LEU A 70 6.98 5.64 4.85
CA LEU A 70 7.88 6.76 4.60
C LEU A 70 8.85 6.50 3.44
N VAL A 71 9.41 5.29 3.35
CA VAL A 71 10.26 4.90 2.21
C VAL A 71 9.42 4.87 0.92
N ALA A 72 8.19 4.34 0.99
CA ALA A 72 7.26 4.40 -0.12
C ALA A 72 6.96 5.85 -0.55
N ALA A 73 6.75 6.77 0.41
CA ALA A 73 6.58 8.19 0.11
C ALA A 73 7.80 8.81 -0.60
N ALA A 74 9.02 8.47 -0.16
CA ALA A 74 10.25 8.92 -0.81
C ALA A 74 10.36 8.37 -2.25
N VAL A 75 10.02 7.09 -2.46
CA VAL A 75 9.98 6.49 -3.80
C VAL A 75 8.89 7.14 -4.67
N CYS A 76 7.71 7.41 -4.11
CA CYS A 76 6.63 8.13 -4.76
C CYS A 76 7.07 9.54 -5.17
N GLN A 77 7.80 10.26 -4.32
CA GLN A 77 8.34 11.58 -4.62
C GLN A 77 9.22 11.59 -5.88
N LEU A 78 10.06 10.57 -6.06
CA LEU A 78 10.97 10.47 -7.20
C LEU A 78 10.27 10.04 -8.49
N THR A 79 9.15 9.32 -8.38
CA THR A 79 8.44 8.73 -9.53
C THR A 79 7.15 9.43 -9.90
N THR A 80 6.70 10.39 -9.09
CA THR A 80 5.43 11.07 -9.30
C THR A 80 5.51 12.12 -10.40
N LYS A 81 4.43 12.21 -11.18
CA LYS A 81 4.18 13.27 -12.16
C LYS A 81 3.20 14.32 -11.61
N SER A 82 2.99 14.34 -10.28
CA SER A 82 2.00 15.18 -9.61
C SER A 82 2.52 16.59 -9.32
N LEU A 83 1.61 17.56 -9.28
CA LEU A 83 1.87 18.98 -9.02
C LEU A 83 2.41 19.27 -7.62
N LEU A 84 2.00 18.50 -6.61
CA LEU A 84 2.46 18.64 -5.23
C LEU A 84 3.02 17.29 -4.72
N PRO A 85 4.26 16.94 -5.11
CA PRO A 85 4.81 15.61 -4.90
C PRO A 85 4.98 15.30 -3.40
N TYR A 86 5.25 16.31 -2.57
CA TYR A 86 5.50 16.17 -1.14
C TYR A 86 4.31 15.64 -0.33
N LEU A 87 3.08 15.70 -0.85
CA LEU A 87 1.89 15.18 -0.17
C LEU A 87 1.95 13.67 0.09
N ASN A 88 2.76 12.94 -0.69
CA ASN A 88 2.95 11.50 -0.49
C ASN A 88 3.53 11.17 0.89
N PHE A 89 4.32 12.08 1.50
CA PHE A 89 4.85 11.90 2.85
C PHE A 89 3.77 11.92 3.94
N ALA A 90 2.61 12.51 3.67
CA ALA A 90 1.46 12.44 4.57
C ALA A 90 0.55 11.26 4.21
N SER A 91 0.28 11.04 2.92
CA SER A 91 -0.71 10.04 2.49
C SER A 91 -0.23 8.59 2.63
N GLU A 92 1.02 8.29 2.28
CA GLU A 92 1.49 6.91 2.25
C GLU A 92 1.66 6.28 3.65
N PRO A 93 2.16 7.00 4.67
CA PRO A 93 2.13 6.48 6.03
C PRO A 93 0.71 6.17 6.51
N VAL A 94 -0.29 6.99 6.15
CA VAL A 94 -1.70 6.73 6.50
C VAL A 94 -2.20 5.44 5.82
N GLY A 95 -1.93 5.28 4.52
CA GLY A 95 -2.27 4.04 3.80
C GLY A 95 -1.61 2.80 4.39
N ALA A 96 -0.33 2.90 4.77
CA ALA A 96 0.42 1.82 5.41
C ALA A 96 -0.16 1.46 6.79
N ILE A 97 -0.47 2.44 7.63
CA ILE A 97 -1.08 2.22 8.95
C ILE A 97 -2.46 1.57 8.79
N VAL A 98 -3.32 2.10 7.93
CA VAL A 98 -4.66 1.52 7.68
C VAL A 98 -4.53 0.07 7.23
N THR A 99 -3.57 -0.22 6.34
CA THR A 99 -3.28 -1.58 5.91
C THR A 99 -2.91 -2.49 7.08
N ALA A 100 -2.01 -2.06 7.96
CA ALA A 100 -1.64 -2.82 9.15
C ALA A 100 -2.81 -3.02 10.11
N LEU A 101 -3.66 -2.01 10.30
CA LEU A 101 -4.87 -2.11 11.12
C LEU A 101 -5.86 -3.13 10.55
N LEU A 102 -6.07 -3.13 9.24
CA LEU A 102 -6.94 -4.10 8.56
C LEU A 102 -6.42 -5.53 8.69
N LEU A 103 -5.11 -5.74 8.86
CA LEU A 103 -4.55 -7.08 9.07
C LEU A 103 -4.86 -7.66 10.45
N TYR A 104 -5.18 -6.84 11.45
CA TYR A 104 -5.64 -7.31 12.77
C TYR A 104 -7.10 -7.78 12.76
N LEU A 105 -7.89 -7.40 11.74
CA LEU A 105 -9.26 -7.87 11.61
C LEU A 105 -9.29 -9.37 11.26
N PRO A 106 -10.24 -10.14 11.83
CA PRO A 106 -10.30 -11.59 11.69
C PRO A 106 -10.85 -12.06 10.33
N PHE A 107 -10.32 -11.54 9.22
CA PHE A 107 -10.65 -11.95 7.86
C PHE A 107 -10.34 -13.43 7.58
N ASP A 108 -9.53 -14.07 8.42
CA ASP A 108 -9.03 -15.42 8.18
C ASP A 108 -10.01 -16.54 8.63
N LYS A 109 -11.16 -16.17 9.26
CA LYS A 109 -12.18 -17.09 9.78
C LYS A 109 -13.05 -17.76 8.70
N ASN A 110 -13.13 -17.18 7.51
CA ASN A 110 -13.88 -17.75 6.38
C ASN A 110 -12.91 -18.01 5.21
N SER A 111 -13.03 -19.18 4.58
CA SER A 111 -12.22 -19.55 3.40
C SER A 111 -12.34 -18.52 2.27
N PHE A 112 -13.55 -17.99 2.04
CA PHE A 112 -13.77 -16.95 1.03
C PHE A 112 -13.03 -15.65 1.38
N PHE A 113 -13.16 -15.16 2.63
CA PHE A 113 -12.50 -13.94 3.06
C PHE A 113 -10.98 -14.00 2.99
N ARG A 114 -10.39 -15.20 3.18
CA ARG A 114 -8.96 -15.42 3.00
C ARG A 114 -8.50 -15.20 1.55
N VAL A 115 -9.33 -15.57 0.59
CA VAL A 115 -9.03 -15.42 -0.84
C VAL A 115 -9.15 -13.96 -1.26
N VAL A 116 -10.19 -13.25 -0.83
CA VAL A 116 -10.43 -11.85 -1.23
C VAL A 116 -9.70 -10.81 -0.38
N LYS A 117 -9.03 -11.24 0.70
CA LYS A 117 -8.28 -10.36 1.61
C LYS A 117 -7.31 -9.40 0.89
N PRO A 118 -6.47 -9.83 -0.06
CA PRO A 118 -5.54 -8.93 -0.75
C PRO A 118 -6.25 -7.85 -1.56
N LEU A 119 -7.37 -8.19 -2.18
CA LEU A 119 -8.21 -7.25 -2.91
C LEU A 119 -8.77 -6.18 -1.96
N VAL A 120 -9.44 -6.59 -0.88
CA VAL A 120 -10.10 -5.67 0.04
C VAL A 120 -9.09 -4.80 0.80
N VAL A 121 -8.04 -5.40 1.35
CA VAL A 121 -7.03 -4.67 2.12
C VAL A 121 -6.28 -3.67 1.25
N THR A 122 -5.89 -4.06 0.03
CA THR A 122 -5.22 -3.13 -0.90
C THR A 122 -6.14 -2.02 -1.39
N PHE A 123 -7.40 -2.33 -1.67
CA PHE A 123 -8.38 -1.30 -2.04
C PHE A 123 -8.52 -0.26 -0.92
N LEU A 124 -8.76 -0.70 0.31
CA LEU A 124 -8.95 0.20 1.45
C LEU A 124 -7.67 0.95 1.83
N GLY A 125 -6.49 0.32 1.76
CA GLY A 125 -5.21 1.00 1.96
C GLY A 125 -4.95 2.08 0.90
N THR A 126 -5.25 1.78 -0.36
CA THR A 126 -5.15 2.76 -1.46
C THR A 126 -6.15 3.88 -1.31
N PHE A 127 -7.38 3.56 -0.92
CA PHE A 127 -8.43 4.54 -0.69
C PHE A 127 -8.05 5.48 0.46
N ALA A 128 -7.53 4.95 1.57
CA ALA A 128 -7.04 5.77 2.69
C ALA A 128 -5.92 6.73 2.26
N SER A 129 -4.88 6.24 1.59
CA SER A 129 -3.80 7.09 1.06
C SER A 129 -4.35 8.15 0.09
N GLY A 130 -5.17 7.74 -0.88
CA GLY A 130 -5.77 8.65 -1.86
C GLY A 130 -6.67 9.73 -1.25
N PHE A 131 -7.50 9.38 -0.27
CA PHE A 131 -8.35 10.34 0.43
C PHE A 131 -7.53 11.32 1.27
N THR A 132 -6.49 10.86 1.97
CA THR A 132 -5.58 11.74 2.69
C THR A 132 -4.90 12.71 1.74
N TYR A 133 -4.39 12.21 0.60
CA TYR A 133 -3.77 13.05 -0.42
C TYR A 133 -4.74 14.14 -0.91
N ILE A 134 -5.94 13.76 -1.34
CA ILE A 134 -6.94 14.69 -1.88
C ILE A 134 -7.38 15.72 -0.82
N THR A 135 -7.58 15.28 0.43
CA THR A 135 -8.04 16.16 1.51
C THR A 135 -7.01 17.24 1.83
N ILE A 136 -5.74 16.85 1.94
CA ILE A 136 -4.63 17.80 2.15
C ILE A 136 -4.46 18.70 0.94
N PHE A 137 -4.52 18.14 -0.26
CA PHE A 137 -4.44 18.90 -1.51
C PHE A 137 -5.52 19.99 -1.58
N LYS A 138 -6.77 19.63 -1.26
CA LYS A 138 -7.92 20.56 -1.19
C LYS A 138 -7.71 21.68 -0.17
N ALA A 139 -7.15 21.35 1.00
CA ALA A 139 -6.89 22.33 2.06
C ALA A 139 -5.84 23.36 1.63
N ILE A 140 -4.76 22.93 0.97
CA ILE A 140 -3.64 23.80 0.56
C ILE A 140 -4.01 24.66 -0.65
N THR A 141 -4.68 24.10 -1.65
CA THR A 141 -4.93 24.76 -2.94
C THR A 141 -6.23 25.58 -2.99
N LEU A 142 -6.89 25.78 -1.84
CA LEU A 142 -8.13 26.55 -1.72
C LEU A 142 -9.34 26.06 -2.55
N PHE A 143 -9.35 24.81 -3.03
CA PHE A 143 -10.55 24.19 -3.63
C PHE A 143 -11.78 24.16 -2.69
N ALA A 144 -11.60 24.50 -1.41
CA ALA A 144 -12.64 24.59 -0.40
C ALA A 144 -13.73 25.66 -0.70
N THR A 145 -13.43 26.70 -1.48
CA THR A 145 -14.36 27.83 -1.70
C THR A 145 -15.33 27.66 -2.87
N LEU A 146 -15.15 26.65 -3.74
CA LEU A 146 -16.05 26.40 -4.86
C LEU A 146 -16.92 25.15 -4.61
N PRO A 147 -18.17 25.31 -4.15
CA PRO A 147 -19.11 24.19 -4.11
C PRO A 147 -19.31 23.72 -5.56
N LYS A 148 -18.90 22.48 -5.86
CA LYS A 148 -18.92 21.81 -7.19
C LYS A 148 -17.70 22.05 -8.09
N ASN A 149 -16.48 22.00 -7.56
CA ASN A 149 -15.31 21.98 -8.43
C ASN A 149 -15.18 20.63 -9.18
N PRO A 150 -15.22 20.61 -10.53
CA PRO A 150 -15.08 19.37 -11.32
C PRO A 150 -13.73 18.67 -11.11
N ALA A 151 -12.67 19.40 -10.74
CA ALA A 151 -11.36 18.82 -10.46
C ALA A 151 -11.36 17.91 -9.22
N TYR A 152 -12.15 18.24 -8.18
CA TYR A 152 -12.24 17.40 -6.99
C TYR A 152 -12.94 16.06 -7.28
N THR A 153 -14.04 16.11 -8.04
CA THR A 153 -14.75 14.91 -8.49
C THR A 153 -13.85 14.02 -9.36
N TYR A 154 -13.06 14.64 -10.23
CA TYR A 154 -12.10 13.94 -11.07
C TYR A 154 -10.98 13.26 -10.24
N LEU A 155 -10.44 13.94 -9.24
CA LEU A 155 -9.45 13.36 -8.31
C LEU A 155 -10.02 12.17 -7.53
N LEU A 156 -11.26 12.25 -7.05
CA LEU A 156 -11.93 11.14 -6.37
C LEU A 156 -12.09 9.92 -7.29
N MET A 157 -12.50 10.13 -8.55
CA MET A 157 -12.58 9.05 -9.54
C MET A 157 -11.23 8.37 -9.75
N VAL A 158 -10.15 9.15 -9.78
CA VAL A 158 -8.80 8.60 -9.91
C VAL A 158 -8.40 7.74 -8.71
N VAL A 159 -8.78 8.12 -7.49
CA VAL A 159 -8.53 7.29 -6.29
C VAL A 159 -9.28 5.97 -6.38
N ILE A 160 -10.52 5.98 -6.86
CA ILE A 160 -11.31 4.76 -7.06
C ILE A 160 -10.65 3.85 -8.11
N VAL A 161 -10.32 4.40 -9.29
CA VAL A 161 -9.69 3.62 -10.38
C VAL A 161 -8.32 3.08 -9.95
N THR A 162 -7.50 3.89 -9.29
CA THR A 162 -6.20 3.46 -8.76
C THR A 162 -6.36 2.39 -7.69
N GLY A 163 -7.36 2.54 -6.81
CA GLY A 163 -7.69 1.55 -5.79
C GLY A 163 -8.08 0.21 -6.40
N ILE A 164 -8.93 0.21 -7.42
CA ILE A 164 -9.33 -1.01 -8.14
C ILE A 164 -8.11 -1.65 -8.82
N PHE A 165 -7.32 -0.88 -9.55
CA PHE A 165 -6.13 -1.38 -10.22
C PHE A 165 -5.15 -2.03 -9.24
N ASN A 166 -4.82 -1.33 -8.16
CA ASN A 166 -3.92 -1.85 -7.13
C ASN A 166 -4.50 -3.09 -6.45
N ALA A 167 -5.81 -3.11 -6.18
CA ALA A 167 -6.47 -4.25 -5.56
C ALA A 167 -6.42 -5.51 -6.44
N VAL A 168 -6.68 -5.36 -7.75
CA VAL A 168 -6.57 -6.47 -8.71
C VAL A 168 -5.12 -6.93 -8.82
N LEU A 169 -4.18 -5.99 -8.96
CA LEU A 169 -2.76 -6.31 -9.04
C LEU A 169 -2.27 -7.07 -7.80
N ALA A 170 -2.64 -6.59 -6.60
CA ALA A 170 -2.30 -7.26 -5.36
C ALA A 170 -2.97 -8.63 -5.22
N GLN A 171 -4.22 -8.76 -5.66
CA GLN A 171 -4.92 -10.05 -5.67
C GLN A 171 -4.17 -11.10 -6.51
N VAL A 172 -3.69 -10.72 -7.69
CA VAL A 172 -2.94 -11.60 -8.59
C VAL A 172 -1.56 -11.93 -8.00
N LEU A 173 -0.84 -10.94 -7.47
CA LEU A 173 0.54 -11.11 -7.00
C LEU A 173 0.64 -11.75 -5.61
N TYR A 174 -0.38 -11.63 -4.75
CA TYR A 174 -0.28 -12.08 -3.35
C TYR A 174 -0.01 -13.58 -3.23
N PHE A 175 -0.72 -14.41 -3.99
CA PHE A 175 -0.56 -15.87 -3.90
C PHE A 175 0.81 -16.39 -4.36
N PRO A 176 1.32 -16.03 -5.56
CA PRO A 176 2.65 -16.47 -5.98
C PRO A 176 3.74 -15.96 -5.04
N LEU A 177 3.68 -14.68 -4.62
CA LEU A 177 4.66 -14.12 -3.68
C LEU A 177 4.62 -14.83 -2.31
N LYS A 178 3.43 -15.14 -1.81
CA LYS A 178 3.26 -15.88 -0.55
C LYS A 178 3.81 -17.30 -0.63
N GLN A 179 3.72 -17.95 -1.79
CA GLN A 179 4.31 -19.27 -1.99
C GLN A 179 5.83 -19.20 -2.03
N LEU A 180 6.39 -18.23 -2.75
CA LEU A 180 7.84 -18.01 -2.85
C LEU A 180 8.45 -17.72 -1.47
N LEU A 181 7.85 -16.83 -0.69
CA LEU A 181 8.35 -16.45 0.64
C LEU A 181 8.22 -17.54 1.71
N LYS A 182 7.47 -18.61 1.47
CA LYS A 182 7.46 -19.78 2.37
C LYS A 182 8.70 -20.65 2.22
N ASN A 183 9.38 -20.54 1.08
CA ASN A 183 10.54 -21.36 0.72
C ASN A 183 11.87 -20.65 0.99
N VAL A 184 11.82 -19.46 1.59
CA VAL A 184 12.97 -18.64 2.02
C VAL A 184 12.99 -18.63 3.55
#